data_AF-A0A2V5XE29-F1
#
_entry.id   AF-A0A2V5XE29-F1
#
_cell.length_a   1.000
_cell.length_b   1.000
_cell.length_c   1.000
_cell.angle_alpha   90.00
_cell.angle_beta   90.00
_cell.angle_gamma   90.00
#
_symmetry.space_group_name_H-M   'P 1'
#
loop_
_entity.id
_entity.type
_entity.pdbx_description
1 polymer ?
#
loop_
_entity_poly.entity_id
_entity_poly.type
_entity_poly.pdbx_seq_one_letter_code
_entity_poly.pdbx_strand_id
1 'polypeptide(L)'
;MITFLVAGRNDGYGVNLAKRTAISLNYFASLCRDPEDEILYVDCNSPKQDCTLVEAIADTLTPECCRRLKAYRVTGEQMKAAIGETPLLFSDELSRNVGIRRSNPRNQWLLSTNCDILLQPLGRQSLHQLLERLPPRFHVCPRIGIPPAQWQMLDRMNVRQISDFCDEVIRRGVRFPQEKEQSWLRFVGVGDFQLAPREQWFAIQGCEEGMKLWGHSDANNARRLNLLNGGGRTPDLGDSLCVLHLDHNLTGGSAHQNTLPNNDWKSWVEEVTSPVSRNRENWGLADTELPVIRLDPAGEIDPARILKTHRRQRNLISSLRLQLKARFWKKAGAAANWLEKRLGK
;
A
#
# COMPACT_ATOMS: atom_id res chain seq x y z
N MET A 1 19.86 -8.85 2.32
CA MET A 1 18.49 -9.40 2.47
C MET A 1 17.54 -8.26 2.85
N ILE A 2 16.31 -8.27 2.31
CA ILE A 2 15.37 -7.13 2.35
C ILE A 2 13.92 -7.55 2.61
N THR A 3 13.22 -6.75 3.42
CA THR A 3 11.75 -6.74 3.51
C THR A 3 11.19 -5.54 2.73
N PHE A 4 10.36 -5.79 1.73
CA PHE A 4 9.50 -4.76 1.12
C PHE A 4 8.25 -4.61 1.98
N LEU A 5 8.07 -3.46 2.60
CA LEU A 5 6.90 -3.16 3.43
C LEU A 5 5.94 -2.24 2.66
N VAL A 6 4.75 -2.76 2.40
CA VAL A 6 3.67 -2.07 1.71
C VAL A 6 2.44 -2.05 2.62
N ALA A 7 1.75 -0.92 2.67
CA ALA A 7 0.46 -0.80 3.35
C ALA A 7 -0.63 -0.41 2.35
N GLY A 8 -1.86 -0.80 2.63
CA GLY A 8 -2.98 -0.37 1.81
C GLY A 8 -4.34 -0.82 2.35
N ARG A 9 -5.36 -0.57 1.52
CA ARG A 9 -6.77 -0.84 1.81
C ARG A 9 -7.47 -1.19 0.51
N ASN A 10 -8.41 -2.12 0.56
CA ASN A 10 -9.25 -2.50 -0.57
C ASN A 10 -10.48 -1.56 -0.66
N ASP A 11 -10.26 -0.36 -1.17
CA ASP A 11 -11.30 0.67 -1.31
C ASP A 11 -11.39 1.29 -2.71
N GLY A 12 -10.58 0.80 -3.65
CA GLY A 12 -10.52 1.33 -5.00
C GLY A 12 -9.94 2.75 -5.07
N TYR A 13 -9.10 3.15 -4.12
CA TYR A 13 -8.44 4.46 -4.12
C TYR A 13 -7.78 4.77 -5.47
N GLY A 14 -8.11 5.91 -6.09
CA GLY A 14 -7.52 6.36 -7.36
C GLY A 14 -7.75 5.41 -8.55
N VAL A 15 -7.09 5.68 -9.66
CA VAL A 15 -7.26 4.91 -10.91
C VAL A 15 -6.68 3.49 -10.76
N ASN A 16 -7.53 2.48 -10.91
CA ASN A 16 -7.17 1.07 -11.05
C ASN A 16 -6.18 0.54 -9.99
N LEU A 17 -6.55 0.68 -8.70
CA LEU A 17 -5.77 0.24 -7.54
C LEU A 17 -5.31 -1.21 -7.65
N ALA A 18 -6.21 -2.10 -8.04
CA ALA A 18 -5.92 -3.51 -8.20
C ALA A 18 -4.75 -3.74 -9.19
N LYS A 19 -4.77 -3.08 -10.35
CA LYS A 19 -3.74 -3.24 -11.37
C LYS A 19 -2.39 -2.69 -10.94
N ARG A 20 -2.33 -1.46 -10.42
CA ARG A 20 -1.06 -0.86 -10.00
C ARG A 20 -0.43 -1.59 -8.81
N THR A 21 -1.26 -2.08 -7.88
CA THR A 21 -0.81 -2.95 -6.78
C THR A 21 -0.21 -4.25 -7.31
N ALA A 22 -0.89 -4.95 -8.22
CA ALA A 22 -0.38 -6.19 -8.80
C ALA A 22 0.94 -5.97 -9.56
N ILE A 23 1.05 -4.89 -10.34
CA ILE A 23 2.28 -4.50 -11.05
C ILE A 23 3.44 -4.35 -10.05
N SER A 24 3.27 -3.52 -9.01
CA SER A 24 4.34 -3.23 -8.05
C SER A 24 4.76 -4.48 -7.27
N LEU A 25 3.80 -5.26 -6.75
CA LEU A 25 4.10 -6.46 -5.96
C LEU A 25 4.81 -7.54 -6.80
N ASN A 26 4.35 -7.78 -8.04
CA ASN A 26 5.02 -8.71 -8.95
C ASN A 26 6.43 -8.25 -9.30
N TYR A 27 6.60 -6.95 -9.49
CA TYR A 27 7.90 -6.38 -9.80
C TYR A 27 8.85 -6.47 -8.60
N PHE A 28 8.41 -6.16 -7.37
CA PHE A 28 9.20 -6.36 -6.15
C PHE A 28 9.62 -7.81 -5.98
N ALA A 29 8.71 -8.75 -6.21
CA ALA A 29 9.00 -10.18 -6.13
C ALA A 29 10.12 -10.59 -7.11
N SER A 30 10.18 -9.96 -8.29
CA SER A 30 11.24 -10.21 -9.28
C SER A 30 12.62 -9.65 -8.87
N LEU A 31 12.65 -8.70 -7.92
CA LEU A 31 13.88 -8.13 -7.37
C LEU A 31 14.46 -8.97 -6.22
N CYS A 32 13.64 -9.80 -5.57
CA CYS A 32 14.05 -10.71 -4.51
C CYS A 32 15.02 -11.79 -5.04
N ARG A 33 16.13 -12.01 -4.33
CA ARG A 33 17.16 -13.00 -4.71
C ARG A 33 17.49 -13.96 -3.58
N ASP A 34 17.50 -13.48 -2.35
CA ASP A 34 17.73 -14.30 -1.17
C ASP A 34 16.44 -15.04 -0.79
N PRO A 35 16.45 -16.31 -0.33
CA PRO A 35 15.26 -17.00 0.17
C PRO A 35 14.50 -16.27 1.29
N GLU A 36 15.19 -15.43 2.08
CA GLU A 36 14.64 -14.67 3.21
C GLU A 36 14.02 -13.33 2.80
N ASP A 37 14.29 -12.86 1.58
CA ASP A 37 13.65 -11.66 1.05
C ASP A 37 12.13 -11.86 1.04
N GLU A 38 11.39 -10.87 1.52
CA GLU A 38 9.93 -10.98 1.67
C GLU A 38 9.22 -9.71 1.23
N ILE A 39 7.93 -9.87 0.93
CA ILE A 39 7.01 -8.75 0.76
C ILE A 39 6.00 -8.83 1.89
N LEU A 40 5.99 -7.83 2.75
CA LEU A 40 4.97 -7.63 3.76
C LEU A 40 3.93 -6.66 3.26
N TYR A 41 2.67 -7.11 3.24
CA TYR A 41 1.53 -6.26 2.96
C TYR A 41 0.67 -6.10 4.20
N VAL A 42 0.34 -4.87 4.59
CA VAL A 42 -0.59 -4.62 5.69
C VAL A 42 -1.87 -4.02 5.13
N ASP A 43 -2.93 -4.83 5.15
CA ASP A 43 -4.28 -4.41 4.82
C ASP A 43 -4.90 -3.77 6.05
N CYS A 44 -5.16 -2.46 5.99
CA CYS A 44 -5.74 -1.72 7.10
C CYS A 44 -7.14 -1.23 6.78
N ASN A 45 -8.08 -1.75 7.58
CA ASN A 45 -9.47 -1.35 7.63
C ASN A 45 -10.26 -1.63 6.34
N SER A 46 -9.83 -2.55 5.46
CA SER A 46 -10.69 -3.02 4.35
C SER A 46 -12.05 -3.48 4.89
N PRO A 47 -13.16 -3.15 4.20
CA PRO A 47 -14.50 -3.45 4.70
C PRO A 47 -14.66 -4.94 5.08
N LYS A 48 -15.32 -5.21 6.20
CA LYS A 48 -15.38 -6.57 6.79
C LYS A 48 -15.96 -7.62 5.85
N GLN A 49 -16.88 -7.22 4.98
CA GLN A 49 -17.52 -8.08 3.99
C GLN A 49 -16.66 -8.38 2.76
N ASP A 50 -15.57 -7.63 2.58
CA ASP A 50 -14.66 -7.75 1.45
C ASP A 50 -13.38 -8.48 1.87
N CYS A 51 -12.76 -9.16 0.90
CA CYS A 51 -11.42 -9.68 1.06
C CYS A 51 -10.40 -8.53 1.08
N THR A 52 -9.20 -8.81 1.57
CA THR A 52 -8.08 -7.85 1.48
C THR A 52 -7.72 -7.58 0.03
N LEU A 53 -7.03 -6.48 -0.24
CA LEU A 53 -6.66 -6.13 -1.61
C LEU A 53 -5.82 -7.23 -2.28
N VAL A 54 -4.90 -7.83 -1.53
CA VAL A 54 -4.02 -8.89 -2.05
C VAL A 54 -4.76 -10.19 -2.36
N GLU A 55 -5.79 -10.52 -1.58
CA GLU A 55 -6.68 -11.65 -1.91
C GLU A 55 -7.53 -11.34 -3.15
N ALA A 56 -7.98 -10.09 -3.30
CA ALA A 56 -8.80 -9.66 -4.44
C ALA A 56 -8.05 -9.68 -5.78
N ILE A 57 -6.72 -9.59 -5.76
CA ILE A 57 -5.87 -9.57 -6.96
C ILE A 57 -5.01 -10.83 -7.10
N ALA A 58 -5.23 -11.85 -6.26
CA ALA A 58 -4.38 -13.04 -6.16
C ALA A 58 -4.23 -13.78 -7.49
N ASP A 59 -5.28 -13.79 -8.32
CA ASP A 59 -5.30 -14.37 -9.67
C ASP A 59 -4.38 -13.65 -10.68
N THR A 60 -3.84 -12.50 -10.28
CA THR A 60 -3.03 -11.63 -11.13
C THR A 60 -1.65 -11.36 -10.56
N LEU A 61 -1.31 -12.08 -9.49
CA LEU A 61 0.01 -12.15 -8.93
C LEU A 61 0.77 -13.34 -9.53
N THR A 62 2.05 -13.15 -9.79
CA THR A 62 2.95 -14.22 -10.22
C THR A 62 3.13 -15.25 -9.10
N PRO A 63 3.43 -16.52 -9.41
CA PRO A 63 3.71 -17.54 -8.39
C PRO A 63 4.82 -17.12 -7.42
N GLU A 64 5.84 -16.43 -7.93
CA GLU A 64 6.92 -15.88 -7.11
C GLU A 64 6.42 -14.81 -6.14
N CYS A 65 5.56 -13.89 -6.59
CA CYS A 65 4.93 -12.93 -5.70
C CYS A 65 4.11 -13.62 -4.61
N CYS A 66 3.25 -14.59 -4.94
CA CYS A 66 2.46 -15.33 -3.95
C CYS A 66 3.35 -16.01 -2.90
N ARG A 67 4.47 -16.60 -3.31
CA ARG A 67 5.44 -17.24 -2.43
C ARG A 67 6.12 -16.27 -1.46
N ARG A 68 6.46 -15.07 -1.93
CA ARG A 68 7.17 -14.02 -1.17
C ARG A 68 6.24 -13.19 -0.29
N LEU A 69 4.97 -13.10 -0.67
CA LEU A 69 3.99 -12.24 -0.03
C LEU A 69 3.48 -12.84 1.28
N LYS A 70 3.45 -12.01 2.31
CA LYS A 70 2.78 -12.27 3.58
C LYS A 70 1.95 -11.05 3.92
N ALA A 71 0.65 -11.25 4.11
CA ALA A 71 -0.26 -10.16 4.43
C ALA A 71 -0.78 -10.24 5.86
N TYR A 72 -1.01 -9.07 6.46
CA TYR A 72 -1.66 -8.91 7.76
C TYR A 72 -2.89 -8.05 7.59
N ARG A 73 -4.01 -8.46 8.22
CA ARG A 73 -5.23 -7.67 8.24
C ARG A 73 -5.42 -6.98 9.59
N VAL A 74 -5.58 -5.67 9.55
CA VAL A 74 -5.99 -4.84 10.69
C VAL A 74 -7.43 -4.40 10.47
N THR A 75 -8.34 -4.73 11.39
CA THR A 75 -9.74 -4.29 11.28
C THR A 75 -9.90 -2.82 11.69
N GLY A 76 -11.00 -2.18 11.28
CA GLY A 76 -11.32 -0.83 11.76
C GLY A 76 -11.47 -0.71 13.28
N GLU A 77 -11.92 -1.78 13.94
CA GLU A 77 -12.01 -1.85 15.41
C GLU A 77 -10.62 -1.87 16.05
N GLN A 78 -9.70 -2.67 15.50
CA GLN A 78 -8.31 -2.73 15.96
C GLN A 78 -7.59 -1.40 15.70
N MET A 79 -7.77 -0.81 14.52
CA MET A 79 -7.24 0.51 14.18
C MET A 79 -7.73 1.56 15.19
N LYS A 80 -9.05 1.65 15.39
CA LYS A 80 -9.66 2.59 16.34
C LYS A 80 -9.20 2.36 17.78
N ALA A 81 -9.05 1.12 18.22
CA ALA A 81 -8.55 0.81 19.56
C ALA A 81 -7.10 1.24 19.75
N ALA A 82 -6.26 1.10 18.71
CA ALA A 82 -4.85 1.46 18.75
C ALA A 82 -4.64 2.98 18.79
N ILE A 83 -5.21 3.71 17.82
CA ILE A 83 -4.87 5.12 17.59
C ILE A 83 -6.01 6.07 18.01
N GLY A 84 -7.17 5.56 18.42
CA GLY A 84 -8.35 6.36 18.77
C GLY A 84 -9.13 6.83 17.54
N GLU A 85 -9.96 7.85 17.74
CA GLU A 85 -10.76 8.45 16.66
C GLU A 85 -9.88 9.18 15.66
N THR A 86 -10.18 8.99 14.38
CA THR A 86 -9.55 9.68 13.24
C THR A 86 -10.59 9.82 12.12
N PRO A 87 -10.56 10.91 11.33
CA PRO A 87 -11.38 11.01 10.12
C PRO A 87 -10.90 10.10 8.98
N LEU A 88 -9.71 9.49 9.11
CA LEU A 88 -9.12 8.66 8.07
C LEU A 88 -9.72 7.26 8.07
N LEU A 89 -9.97 6.73 6.87
CA LEU A 89 -10.35 5.34 6.66
C LEU A 89 -9.14 4.39 6.76
N PHE A 90 -7.93 4.91 6.70
CA PHE A 90 -6.68 4.17 6.67
C PHE A 90 -5.62 4.97 7.44
N SER A 91 -4.86 4.32 8.31
CA SER A 91 -3.67 4.91 8.94
C SER A 91 -2.43 4.26 8.37
N ASP A 92 -1.61 5.07 7.71
CA ASP A 92 -0.35 4.62 7.13
C ASP A 92 0.65 4.27 8.24
N GLU A 93 0.67 5.06 9.31
CA GLU A 93 1.55 4.93 10.47
C GLU A 93 1.36 3.60 11.17
N LEU A 94 0.12 3.30 11.56
CA LEU A 94 -0.21 2.05 12.23
C LEU A 94 0.08 0.86 11.33
N SER A 95 -0.26 0.97 10.04
CA SER A 95 -0.05 -0.12 9.08
C SER A 95 1.43 -0.43 8.89
N ARG A 96 2.26 0.59 8.71
CA ARG A 96 3.72 0.41 8.62
C ARG A 96 4.29 -0.16 9.90
N ASN A 97 3.84 0.31 11.06
CA ASN A 97 4.28 -0.22 12.35
C ASN A 97 3.95 -1.69 12.56
N VAL A 98 2.73 -2.10 12.19
CA VAL A 98 2.32 -3.51 12.18
C VAL A 98 3.29 -4.35 11.34
N GLY A 99 3.65 -3.85 10.16
CA GLY A 99 4.61 -4.49 9.27
C GLY A 99 6.04 -4.51 9.80
N ILE A 100 6.55 -3.39 10.33
CA ILE A 100 7.89 -3.29 10.95
C ILE A 100 8.03 -4.34 12.05
N ARG A 101 7.07 -4.40 12.99
CA ARG A 101 7.07 -5.38 14.08
C ARG A 101 7.12 -6.83 13.59
N ARG A 102 6.53 -7.10 12.43
CA ARG A 102 6.35 -8.45 11.88
C ARG A 102 7.30 -8.80 10.74
N SER A 103 8.21 -7.88 10.39
CA SER A 103 9.27 -8.08 9.41
C SER A 103 10.28 -9.12 9.89
N ASN A 104 10.77 -9.93 8.96
CA ASN A 104 11.73 -10.99 9.17
C ASN A 104 13.00 -10.43 9.85
N PRO A 105 13.33 -10.87 11.07
CA PRO A 105 14.48 -10.36 11.81
C PRO A 105 15.82 -10.70 11.15
N ARG A 106 15.84 -11.65 10.20
CA ARG A 106 17.04 -11.96 9.40
C ARG A 106 17.30 -10.88 8.36
N ASN A 107 16.28 -10.17 7.89
CA ASN A 107 16.45 -9.12 6.90
C ASN A 107 17.07 -7.87 7.52
N GLN A 108 18.28 -7.55 7.07
CA GLN A 108 18.97 -6.33 7.47
C GLN A 108 18.22 -5.08 7.02
N TRP A 109 17.72 -5.09 5.79
CA TRP A 109 17.10 -3.93 5.16
C TRP A 109 15.57 -4.01 5.22
N LEU A 110 14.93 -2.88 5.53
CA LEU A 110 13.50 -2.70 5.37
C LEU A 110 13.27 -1.49 4.46
N LEU A 111 12.59 -1.73 3.34
CA LEU A 111 12.11 -0.68 2.45
C LEU A 111 10.63 -0.43 2.71
N SER A 112 10.34 0.70 3.35
CA SER A 112 8.99 1.21 3.48
C SER A 112 8.62 1.96 2.20
N THR A 113 7.62 1.46 1.47
CA THR A 113 7.23 1.95 0.14
C THR A 113 5.71 1.89 -0.03
N ASN A 114 5.20 2.40 -1.15
CA ASN A 114 3.79 2.36 -1.54
C ASN A 114 3.48 1.22 -2.52
N CYS A 115 2.19 0.95 -2.72
CA CYS A 115 1.69 -0.14 -3.57
C CYS A 115 1.70 0.19 -5.08
N ASP A 116 2.13 1.38 -5.46
CA ASP A 116 2.15 1.92 -6.81
C ASP A 116 3.56 2.38 -7.22
N ILE A 117 4.59 1.65 -6.77
CA ILE A 117 5.99 1.95 -7.02
C ILE A 117 6.66 0.84 -7.83
N LEU A 118 7.46 1.25 -8.81
CA LEU A 118 8.46 0.42 -9.48
C LEU A 118 9.86 0.89 -9.06
N LEU A 119 10.74 -0.08 -8.77
CA LEU A 119 12.10 0.16 -8.27
C LEU A 119 13.12 -0.42 -9.24
N GLN A 120 13.61 0.37 -10.19
CA GLN A 120 14.49 -0.11 -11.24
C GLN A 120 15.96 0.16 -10.87
N PRO A 121 16.78 -0.87 -10.56
CA PRO A 121 18.22 -0.71 -10.41
C PRO A 121 18.83 -0.17 -11.70
N LEU A 122 19.73 0.81 -11.57
CA LEU A 122 20.42 1.41 -12.70
C LEU A 122 21.69 0.64 -13.03
N GLY A 123 21.96 0.51 -14.33
CA GLY A 123 23.08 -0.28 -14.82
C GLY A 123 22.82 -1.79 -14.75
N ARG A 124 23.86 -2.60 -14.93
CA ARG A 124 23.74 -4.08 -14.91
C ARG A 124 23.79 -4.67 -13.49
N GLN A 125 23.60 -3.87 -12.44
CA GLN A 125 23.63 -4.31 -11.05
C GLN A 125 22.24 -4.75 -10.59
N SER A 126 22.18 -5.79 -9.77
CA SER A 126 20.94 -6.18 -9.10
C SER A 126 20.70 -5.33 -7.85
N LEU A 127 19.45 -5.27 -7.38
CA LEU A 127 19.12 -4.65 -6.08
C LEU A 127 19.92 -5.30 -4.95
N HIS A 128 20.10 -6.61 -4.98
CA HIS A 128 20.86 -7.34 -3.97
C HIS A 128 22.32 -6.86 -3.90
N GLN A 129 23.00 -6.75 -5.05
CA GLN A 129 24.39 -6.24 -5.13
C GLN A 129 24.52 -4.79 -4.65
N LEU A 130 23.49 -3.97 -4.90
CA LEU A 130 23.43 -2.62 -4.37
C LEU A 130 23.36 -2.65 -2.83
N LEU A 131 22.41 -3.39 -2.26
CA LEU A 131 22.18 -3.48 -0.82
C LEU A 131 23.38 -4.03 -0.03
N GLU A 132 24.17 -4.94 -0.60
CA GLU A 132 25.40 -5.48 0.02
C GLU A 132 26.49 -4.42 0.22
N ARG A 133 26.50 -3.38 -0.61
CA ARG A 133 27.53 -2.33 -0.60
C ARG A 133 27.09 -1.06 0.11
N LEU A 134 25.79 -0.89 0.34
CA LEU A 134 25.26 0.30 0.98
C LEU A 134 25.69 0.37 2.44
N PRO A 135 26.17 1.53 2.92
CA PRO A 135 26.34 1.76 4.34
C PRO A 135 24.99 1.55 5.06
N PRO A 136 24.95 0.84 6.21
CA PRO A 136 23.72 0.49 6.92
C PRO A 136 23.13 1.72 7.62
N ARG A 137 22.53 2.61 6.84
CA ARG A 137 21.91 3.86 7.28
C ARG A 137 20.65 4.16 6.48
N PHE A 138 19.92 5.18 6.89
CA PHE A 138 18.76 5.65 6.15
C PHE A 138 19.17 6.26 4.80
N HIS A 139 18.47 5.84 3.73
CA HIS A 139 18.61 6.33 2.37
C HIS A 139 17.24 6.70 1.79
N VAL A 140 17.22 7.78 1.00
CA VAL A 140 16.05 8.20 0.20
C VAL A 140 16.34 8.01 -1.28
N CYS A 141 15.33 8.17 -2.13
CA CYS A 141 15.53 8.17 -3.58
C CYS A 141 14.52 9.12 -4.21
N PRO A 142 14.92 9.94 -5.20
CA PRO A 142 13.96 10.74 -5.95
C PRO A 142 13.01 9.84 -6.73
N ARG A 143 11.74 10.25 -6.82
CA ARG A 143 10.71 9.55 -7.57
C ARG A 143 10.28 10.33 -8.81
N ILE A 144 9.85 9.62 -9.84
CA ILE A 144 9.25 10.18 -11.05
C ILE A 144 7.83 9.67 -11.23
N GLY A 145 6.91 10.56 -11.61
CA GLY A 145 5.53 10.18 -11.88
C GLY A 145 5.38 9.58 -13.27
N ILE A 146 4.70 8.44 -13.35
CA ILE A 146 4.30 7.79 -14.59
C ILE A 146 2.80 8.00 -14.76
N PRO A 147 2.35 8.67 -15.84
CA PRO A 147 0.94 8.92 -16.07
C PRO A 147 0.11 7.63 -16.20
N PRO A 148 -1.17 7.64 -15.76
CA PRO A 148 -2.10 6.52 -15.94
C PRO A 148 -2.16 5.97 -17.35
N ALA A 149 -2.06 6.82 -18.38
CA ALA A 149 -2.13 6.39 -19.77
C ALA A 149 -0.98 5.46 -20.17
N GLN A 150 0.20 5.60 -19.54
CA GLN A 150 1.39 4.81 -19.88
C GLN A 150 1.40 3.50 -19.10
N TRP A 151 1.31 3.55 -17.77
CA TRP A 151 1.44 2.33 -16.97
C TRP A 151 0.22 1.40 -17.09
N GLN A 152 -0.97 1.92 -17.44
CA GLN A 152 -2.14 1.06 -17.67
C GLN A 152 -1.98 0.12 -18.86
N MET A 153 -1.00 0.34 -19.74
CA MET A 153 -0.70 -0.57 -20.85
C MET A 153 0.12 -1.78 -20.42
N LEU A 154 0.74 -1.75 -19.23
CA LEU A 154 1.56 -2.85 -18.73
C LEU A 154 0.70 -4.07 -18.40
N ASP A 155 1.18 -5.25 -18.76
CA ASP A 155 0.67 -6.50 -18.23
C ASP A 155 1.23 -6.72 -16.82
N ARG A 156 0.33 -6.81 -15.84
CA ARG A 156 0.66 -6.95 -14.42
C ARG A 156 1.46 -8.20 -14.10
N MET A 157 1.40 -9.26 -14.91
CA MET A 157 2.18 -10.49 -14.69
C MET A 157 3.49 -10.53 -15.48
N ASN A 158 3.66 -9.64 -16.47
CA ASN A 158 4.84 -9.64 -17.35
C ASN A 158 5.96 -8.75 -16.78
N VAL A 159 6.66 -9.26 -15.77
CA VAL A 159 7.77 -8.54 -15.10
C VAL A 159 8.88 -8.10 -16.05
N ARG A 160 9.11 -8.84 -17.15
CA ARG A 160 10.07 -8.45 -18.19
C ARG A 160 9.62 -7.19 -18.92
N GLN A 161 8.37 -7.16 -19.38
CA GLN A 161 7.80 -5.97 -20.02
C GLN A 161 7.85 -4.75 -19.08
N ILE A 162 7.56 -4.95 -17.80
CA ILE A 162 7.64 -3.88 -16.78
C ILE A 162 9.08 -3.36 -16.65
N SER A 163 10.08 -4.25 -16.61
CA SER A 163 11.50 -3.86 -16.58
C SER A 163 11.91 -3.09 -17.84
N ASP A 164 11.57 -3.62 -19.02
CA ASP A 164 11.90 -3.00 -20.32
C ASP A 164 11.27 -1.60 -20.43
N PHE A 165 10.04 -1.44 -19.92
CA PHE A 165 9.38 -0.14 -19.81
C PHE A 165 10.15 0.84 -18.91
N CYS A 166 10.60 0.40 -17.74
CA CYS A 166 11.38 1.26 -16.84
C CYS A 166 12.69 1.70 -17.50
N ASP A 167 13.40 0.77 -18.15
CA ASP A 167 14.65 1.07 -18.88
C ASP A 167 14.43 2.07 -20.02
N GLU A 168 13.31 1.96 -20.74
CA GLU A 168 12.91 2.93 -21.77
C GLU A 168 12.65 4.32 -21.19
N VAL A 169 11.90 4.41 -20.10
CA VAL A 169 11.63 5.68 -19.42
C VAL A 169 12.93 6.35 -19.01
N ILE A 170 13.83 5.60 -18.35
CA ILE A 170 15.14 6.09 -17.89
C ILE A 170 15.98 6.60 -19.08
N ARG A 171 16.07 5.79 -20.15
CA ARG A 171 16.88 6.11 -21.34
C ARG A 171 16.39 7.33 -22.11
N ARG A 172 15.09 7.66 -22.07
CA ARG A 172 14.54 8.88 -22.69
C ARG A 172 14.90 10.18 -21.95
N GLY A 173 15.62 10.08 -20.83
CA GLY A 173 16.10 11.24 -20.10
C GLY A 173 15.07 11.70 -19.08
N VAL A 174 15.05 11.01 -17.95
CA VAL A 174 14.26 11.41 -16.79
C VAL A 174 14.93 12.62 -16.13
N ARG A 175 14.15 13.67 -15.88
CA ARG A 175 14.57 14.74 -14.97
C ARG A 175 14.02 14.43 -13.59
N PHE A 176 14.92 14.15 -12.65
CA PHE A 176 14.53 14.07 -11.25
C PHE A 176 13.99 15.42 -10.75
N PRO A 177 13.05 15.41 -9.81
CA PRO A 177 12.56 16.63 -9.18
C PRO A 177 13.73 17.38 -8.52
N GLN A 178 13.61 18.71 -8.45
CA GLN A 178 14.57 19.54 -7.73
C GLN A 178 14.63 19.13 -6.26
N GLU A 179 15.83 19.22 -5.69
CA GLU A 179 16.01 19.00 -4.27
C GLU A 179 15.28 20.07 -3.46
N LYS A 180 14.74 19.66 -2.31
CA LYS A 180 14.21 20.57 -1.30
C LYS A 180 15.33 21.28 -0.57
N GLU A 181 15.03 22.48 -0.09
CA GLU A 181 15.93 23.24 0.80
C GLU A 181 16.27 22.45 2.08
N GLN A 182 15.31 21.68 2.61
CA GLN A 182 15.56 20.79 3.74
C GLN A 182 16.42 19.59 3.30
N SER A 183 17.73 19.70 3.53
CA SER A 183 18.73 18.68 3.15
C SER A 183 18.52 17.29 3.78
N TRP A 184 17.78 17.19 4.88
CA TRP A 184 17.39 15.92 5.50
C TRP A 184 16.21 15.25 4.80
N LEU A 185 15.33 16.01 4.13
CA LEU A 185 14.16 15.50 3.41
C LEU A 185 14.51 15.23 1.94
N ARG A 186 15.32 16.11 1.35
CA ARG A 186 15.85 16.11 -0.04
C ARG A 186 14.83 16.15 -1.16
N PHE A 187 13.74 15.40 -1.10
CA PHE A 187 12.81 15.27 -2.22
C PHE A 187 11.35 15.43 -1.77
N VAL A 188 10.46 15.61 -2.74
CA VAL A 188 9.01 15.50 -2.53
C VAL A 188 8.60 14.02 -2.61
N GLY A 189 7.55 13.63 -1.88
CA GLY A 189 7.02 12.27 -1.91
C GLY A 189 7.99 11.23 -1.36
N VAL A 190 8.71 11.53 -0.28
CA VAL A 190 9.69 10.61 0.30
C VAL A 190 9.06 9.32 0.81
N GLY A 191 7.73 9.27 1.01
CA GLY A 191 7.00 8.05 1.35
C GLY A 191 7.03 6.97 0.28
N ASP A 192 7.34 7.32 -0.97
CA ASP A 192 7.50 6.36 -2.07
C ASP A 192 8.78 5.51 -1.91
N PHE A 193 9.77 5.99 -1.15
CA PHE A 193 11.01 5.26 -0.92
C PHE A 193 11.70 5.66 0.38
N GLN A 194 11.63 4.78 1.38
CA GLN A 194 12.39 4.92 2.64
C GLN A 194 13.11 3.61 2.97
N LEU A 195 14.39 3.54 2.61
CA LEU A 195 15.25 2.38 2.89
C LEU A 195 16.07 2.65 4.15
N ALA A 196 15.93 1.79 5.15
CA ALA A 196 16.78 1.85 6.35
C ALA A 196 17.05 0.44 6.88
N PRO A 197 18.11 0.24 7.67
CA PRO A 197 18.26 -0.98 8.44
C PRO A 197 17.03 -1.22 9.30
N ARG A 198 16.56 -2.46 9.36
CA ARG A 198 15.41 -2.87 10.17
C ARG A 198 15.54 -2.38 11.61
N GLU A 199 16.73 -2.52 12.20
CA GLU A 199 17.04 -2.05 13.55
C GLU A 199 16.78 -0.56 13.77
N GLN A 200 16.97 0.29 12.74
CA GLN A 200 16.73 1.73 12.86
C GLN A 200 15.25 2.04 12.96
N TRP A 201 14.39 1.30 12.25
CA TRP A 201 12.95 1.41 12.41
C TRP A 201 12.48 1.05 13.82
N PHE A 202 13.11 0.06 14.46
CA PHE A 202 12.85 -0.25 15.86
C PHE A 202 13.42 0.80 16.81
N ALA A 203 14.61 1.34 16.53
CA ALA A 203 15.25 2.37 17.34
C ALA A 203 14.44 3.67 17.39
N ILE A 204 13.77 4.04 16.29
CA ILE A 204 12.83 5.19 16.28
C ILE A 204 11.44 4.84 16.83
N GLN A 205 11.21 3.59 17.24
CA GLN A 205 9.89 3.06 17.64
C GLN A 205 8.82 3.23 16.55
N GLY A 206 9.20 2.98 15.30
CA GLY A 206 8.30 3.04 14.15
C GLY A 206 7.84 4.45 13.76
N CYS A 207 6.82 4.49 12.90
CA CYS A 207 6.08 5.67 12.47
C CYS A 207 5.20 6.21 13.59
N GLU A 208 5.00 7.52 13.64
CA GLU A 208 4.27 8.20 14.72
C GLU A 208 2.75 8.00 14.67
N GLU A 209 2.20 7.03 15.40
CA GLU A 209 0.77 6.66 15.39
C GLU A 209 -0.15 7.78 15.94
N GLY A 210 0.43 8.78 16.62
CA GLY A 210 -0.26 9.99 17.04
C GLY A 210 -0.67 10.92 15.89
N MET A 211 -0.11 10.73 14.69
CA MET A 211 -0.48 11.48 13.48
C MET A 211 -1.81 10.95 12.91
N LYS A 212 -2.92 11.47 13.43
CA LYS A 212 -4.27 10.97 13.11
C LYS A 212 -4.91 11.65 11.90
N LEU A 213 -4.24 12.61 11.28
CA LEU A 213 -4.74 13.40 10.16
C LEU A 213 -3.95 13.08 8.90
N TRP A 214 -4.35 13.64 7.75
CA TRP A 214 -3.69 13.32 6.49
C TRP A 214 -2.32 14.01 6.36
N GLY A 215 -1.39 13.37 5.66
CA GLY A 215 -0.13 13.97 5.22
C GLY A 215 1.01 13.99 6.26
N HIS A 216 2.22 14.20 5.73
CA HIS A 216 3.48 14.45 6.45
C HIS A 216 4.08 13.29 7.26
N SER A 217 3.41 12.15 7.32
CA SER A 217 3.91 10.94 7.98
C SER A 217 5.29 10.51 7.47
N ASP A 218 5.45 10.53 6.15
CA ASP A 218 6.69 10.19 5.48
C ASP A 218 7.82 11.17 5.82
N ALA A 219 7.53 12.46 5.89
CA ALA A 219 8.47 13.49 6.33
C ALA A 219 8.85 13.34 7.81
N ASN A 220 7.90 12.98 8.69
CA ASN A 220 8.18 12.67 10.10
C ASN A 220 9.15 11.48 10.21
N ASN A 221 8.89 10.38 9.49
CA ASN A 221 9.78 9.21 9.45
C ASN A 221 11.18 9.60 8.95
N ALA A 222 11.27 10.36 7.86
CA ALA A 222 12.53 10.81 7.30
C ALA A 222 13.30 11.70 8.29
N ARG A 223 12.62 12.59 9.00
CA ARG A 223 13.22 13.45 10.04
C ARG A 223 13.79 12.62 11.18
N ARG A 224 13.02 11.66 11.69
CA ARG A 224 13.43 10.80 12.82
C ARG A 224 14.61 9.90 12.47
N LEU A 225 14.56 9.25 11.32
CA LEU A 225 15.67 8.44 10.82
C LEU A 225 16.90 9.31 10.55
N ASN A 226 16.74 10.51 9.99
CA ASN A 226 17.86 11.43 9.80
C ASN A 226 18.52 11.82 11.14
N LEU A 227 17.73 12.17 12.16
CA LEU A 227 18.23 12.48 13.51
C LEU A 227 18.98 11.29 14.13
N LEU A 228 18.44 10.07 13.98
CA LEU A 228 19.09 8.84 14.45
C LEU A 228 20.47 8.63 13.81
N ASN A 229 20.62 9.05 12.55
CA ASN A 229 21.85 8.93 11.78
C ASN A 229 22.79 10.16 11.91
N GLY A 230 22.65 10.95 13.00
CA GLY A 230 23.51 12.10 13.30
C GLY A 230 23.09 13.42 12.66
N GLY A 231 21.96 13.46 11.97
CA GLY A 231 21.44 14.65 11.30
C GLY A 231 22.12 14.99 9.97
N GLY A 232 21.81 16.19 9.46
CA GLY A 232 22.41 16.73 8.24
C GLY A 232 21.77 16.18 6.95
N ARG A 233 22.57 16.08 5.88
CA ARG A 233 22.08 15.67 4.56
C ARG A 233 21.87 14.15 4.51
N THR A 234 20.66 13.73 4.16
CA THR A 234 20.33 12.30 4.03
C THR A 234 20.94 11.73 2.74
N PRO A 235 21.65 10.60 2.74
CA PRO A 235 22.12 9.97 1.50
C PRO A 235 20.96 9.59 0.57
N ASP A 236 21.21 9.60 -0.74
CA ASP A 236 20.23 9.14 -1.72
C ASP A 236 20.81 8.11 -2.67
N LEU A 237 19.91 7.41 -3.37
CA LEU A 237 20.24 6.34 -4.31
C LEU A 237 19.94 6.70 -5.77
N GLY A 238 19.73 7.98 -6.12
CA GLY A 238 19.31 8.39 -7.46
C GLY A 238 20.29 8.01 -8.58
N ASP A 239 21.57 7.82 -8.26
CA ASP A 239 22.60 7.37 -9.20
C ASP A 239 22.62 5.84 -9.41
N SER A 240 21.96 5.08 -8.52
CA SER A 240 21.99 3.61 -8.53
C SER A 240 20.61 2.97 -8.69
N LEU A 241 19.54 3.73 -8.47
CA LEU A 241 18.16 3.28 -8.46
C LEU A 241 17.26 4.38 -9.03
N CYS A 242 16.26 3.99 -9.82
CA CYS A 242 15.16 4.86 -10.22
C CYS A 242 13.86 4.39 -9.57
N VAL A 243 13.15 5.31 -8.91
CA VAL A 243 11.83 5.08 -8.33
C VAL A 243 10.78 5.68 -9.26
N LEU A 244 9.91 4.83 -9.80
CA LEU A 244 8.82 5.25 -10.68
C LEU A 244 7.50 5.06 -9.93
N HIS A 245 6.74 6.14 -9.76
CA HIS A 245 5.44 6.15 -9.11
C HIS A 245 4.35 6.08 -10.19
N LEU A 246 3.50 5.07 -10.10
CA LEU A 246 2.37 4.85 -11.00
C LEU A 246 1.23 5.79 -10.58
N ASP A 247 1.20 6.99 -11.18
CA ASP A 247 0.29 8.04 -10.74
C ASP A 247 -1.16 7.55 -10.79
N HIS A 248 -1.90 7.84 -9.72
CA HIS A 248 -3.27 7.34 -9.52
C HIS A 248 -4.34 8.42 -9.71
N ASN A 249 -3.96 9.64 -10.13
CA ASN A 249 -4.86 10.75 -10.42
C ASN A 249 -4.83 11.06 -11.92
N LEU A 250 -6.01 11.13 -12.55
CA LEU A 250 -6.12 11.43 -13.98
C LEU A 250 -5.67 12.85 -14.33
N THR A 251 -5.75 13.79 -13.37
CA THR A 251 -5.55 15.24 -13.60
C THR A 251 -4.37 15.83 -12.83
N GLY A 252 -3.42 15.03 -12.35
CA GLY A 252 -2.18 15.52 -11.70
C GLY A 252 -2.36 16.24 -10.35
N GLY A 253 -3.59 16.55 -9.92
CA GLY A 253 -3.89 17.07 -8.58
C GLY A 253 -3.83 15.96 -7.52
N SER A 254 -3.45 16.30 -6.29
CA SER A 254 -3.52 15.36 -5.17
C SER A 254 -4.99 15.17 -4.76
N ALA A 255 -5.50 13.93 -4.75
CA ALA A 255 -6.92 13.61 -4.54
C ALA A 255 -7.52 14.17 -3.23
N HIS A 256 -6.68 14.55 -2.26
CA HIS A 256 -7.11 15.00 -0.93
C HIS A 256 -6.59 16.37 -0.49
N GLN A 257 -5.87 17.10 -1.36
CA GLN A 257 -5.20 18.35 -0.97
C GLN A 257 -6.15 19.39 -0.34
N ASN A 258 -7.45 19.32 -0.65
CA ASN A 258 -8.45 20.30 -0.21
C ASN A 258 -9.63 19.70 0.59
N THR A 259 -9.62 18.42 0.96
CA THR A 259 -10.81 17.76 1.56
C THR A 259 -10.61 17.14 2.94
N LEU A 260 -9.37 16.86 3.35
CA LEU A 260 -9.08 16.27 4.66
C LEU A 260 -8.22 17.21 5.52
N PRO A 261 -8.47 17.28 6.84
CA PRO A 261 -7.58 17.96 7.76
C PRO A 261 -6.19 17.33 7.69
N ASN A 262 -5.16 18.18 7.70
CA ASN A 262 -3.76 17.76 7.62
C ASN A 262 -3.15 17.69 9.02
N ASN A 263 -2.16 16.83 9.21
CA ASN A 263 -1.27 16.96 10.37
C ASN A 263 -0.56 18.32 10.29
N ASP A 264 -0.32 18.96 11.42
CA ASP A 264 0.43 20.21 11.43
C ASP A 264 1.92 19.97 11.13
N TRP A 265 2.40 20.51 10.01
CA TRP A 265 3.79 20.34 9.55
C TRP A 265 4.80 20.76 10.62
N LYS A 266 4.56 21.88 11.30
CA LYS A 266 5.50 22.44 12.26
C LYS A 266 5.72 21.50 13.43
N SER A 267 4.65 21.08 14.10
CA SER A 267 4.70 20.22 15.28
C SER A 267 5.10 18.77 14.98
N TRP A 268 4.72 18.23 13.83
CA TRP A 268 5.02 16.84 13.47
C TRP A 268 6.29 16.68 12.64
N VAL A 269 6.90 17.73 12.11
CA VAL A 269 8.09 17.59 11.26
C VAL A 269 9.21 18.53 11.68
N GLU A 270 8.96 19.84 11.73
CA GLU A 270 10.04 20.82 11.98
C GLU A 270 10.53 20.80 13.43
N GLU A 271 9.62 20.77 14.39
CA GLU A 271 9.91 20.80 15.82
C GLU A 271 10.28 19.42 16.39
N VAL A 272 10.37 18.39 15.54
CA VAL A 272 10.86 17.07 15.94
C VAL A 272 12.37 17.14 16.16
N THR A 273 12.78 16.97 17.42
CA THR A 273 14.17 17.01 17.89
C THR A 273 14.69 15.67 18.40
N SER A 274 13.80 14.69 18.61
CA SER A 274 14.16 13.32 19.03
C SER A 274 13.96 12.33 17.89
N PRO A 275 14.87 11.36 17.69
CA PRO A 275 14.64 10.27 16.75
C PRO A 275 13.49 9.35 17.18
N VAL A 276 13.25 9.19 18.48
CA VAL A 276 12.26 8.24 19.02
C VAL A 276 10.85 8.81 18.94
N SER A 277 9.91 8.05 18.39
CA SER A 277 8.49 8.39 18.31
C SER A 277 7.84 8.54 19.68
N ARG A 278 6.66 9.16 19.73
CA ARG A 278 5.83 9.27 20.95
C ARG A 278 4.87 8.11 21.09
N ASN A 279 5.15 7.00 20.41
CA ASN A 279 4.31 5.83 20.43
C ASN A 279 4.28 5.19 21.81
N ARG A 280 3.21 4.45 22.09
CA ARG A 280 3.09 3.61 23.28
C ARG A 280 4.01 2.39 23.15
N GLU A 281 4.30 1.72 24.26
CA GLU A 281 5.16 0.51 24.27
C GLU A 281 4.65 -0.59 23.32
N ASN A 282 3.33 -0.70 23.17
CA ASN A 282 2.65 -1.69 22.33
C ASN A 282 2.42 -1.26 20.87
N TRP A 283 3.17 -0.25 20.37
CA TRP A 283 3.07 0.26 19.00
C TRP A 283 3.14 -0.84 17.93
N GLY A 284 2.44 -0.62 16.83
CA GLY A 284 2.30 -1.60 15.75
C GLY A 284 1.48 -2.82 16.16
N LEU A 285 0.56 -2.64 17.13
CA LEU A 285 -0.26 -3.72 17.67
C LEU A 285 0.60 -4.90 18.13
N ALA A 286 1.66 -4.60 18.89
CA ALA A 286 2.68 -5.60 19.27
C ALA A 286 2.07 -6.79 20.03
N ASP A 287 1.10 -6.52 20.90
CA ASP A 287 0.46 -7.51 21.78
C ASP A 287 -0.84 -8.07 21.19
N THR A 288 -1.11 -7.82 19.90
CA THR A 288 -2.33 -8.27 19.22
C THR A 288 -1.99 -9.31 18.17
N GLU A 289 -2.63 -10.47 18.25
CA GLU A 289 -2.61 -11.44 17.18
C GLU A 289 -3.45 -10.94 15.99
N LEU A 290 -2.82 -10.88 14.81
CA LEU A 290 -3.46 -10.45 13.59
C LEU A 290 -3.60 -11.64 12.63
N PRO A 291 -4.71 -11.74 11.88
CA PRO A 291 -4.84 -12.73 10.83
C PRO A 291 -3.69 -12.62 9.82
N VAL A 292 -3.01 -13.75 9.59
CA VAL A 292 -1.98 -13.90 8.57
C VAL A 292 -2.62 -14.44 7.31
N ILE A 293 -2.41 -13.76 6.20
CA ILE A 293 -2.88 -14.17 4.89
C ILE A 293 -1.65 -14.60 4.07
N ARG A 294 -1.72 -15.82 3.55
CA ARG A 294 -0.76 -16.39 2.59
C ARG A 294 -1.54 -16.77 1.35
N LEU A 295 -0.97 -16.52 0.18
CA LEU A 295 -1.59 -16.85 -1.09
C LEU A 295 -0.98 -18.15 -1.62
N ASP A 296 -1.82 -19.04 -2.12
CA ASP A 296 -1.36 -20.28 -2.74
C ASP A 296 -0.81 -19.98 -4.15
N PRO A 297 0.44 -20.35 -4.48
CA PRO A 297 1.04 -20.08 -5.80
C PRO A 297 0.35 -20.80 -6.96
N ALA A 298 -0.46 -21.82 -6.67
CA ALA A 298 -1.23 -22.60 -7.61
C ALA A 298 -2.60 -22.87 -6.98
N GLY A 299 -3.56 -21.99 -7.24
CA GLY A 299 -4.92 -22.19 -6.78
C GLY A 299 -5.61 -23.24 -7.64
N GLU A 300 -5.51 -24.53 -7.30
CA GLU A 300 -6.61 -25.44 -7.61
C GLU A 300 -7.85 -24.87 -6.92
N ILE A 301 -8.75 -24.30 -7.72
CA ILE A 301 -10.01 -23.78 -7.21
C ILE A 301 -10.85 -24.99 -6.85
N ASP A 302 -11.02 -25.28 -5.56
CA ASP A 302 -12.07 -26.17 -5.08
C ASP A 302 -13.40 -25.39 -5.03
N PRO A 303 -14.32 -25.61 -5.99
CA PRO A 303 -15.60 -24.89 -6.01
C PRO A 303 -16.46 -25.20 -4.77
N ALA A 304 -16.22 -26.33 -4.09
CA ALA A 304 -16.95 -26.72 -2.89
C ALA A 304 -16.59 -25.86 -1.67
N ARG A 305 -15.38 -25.26 -1.62
CA ARG A 305 -14.97 -24.30 -0.58
C ARG A 305 -15.66 -22.94 -0.76
N ILE A 306 -15.78 -22.45 -1.99
CA ILE A 306 -16.42 -21.17 -2.32
C ILE A 306 -17.90 -21.14 -1.88
N LEU A 307 -18.60 -22.26 -2.06
CA LEU A 307 -20.02 -22.38 -1.69
C LEU A 307 -20.28 -22.42 -0.18
N LYS A 308 -19.26 -22.67 0.65
CA LYS A 308 -19.37 -22.71 2.11
C LYS A 308 -19.13 -21.35 2.76
N THR A 309 -18.20 -20.54 2.24
CA THR A 309 -17.79 -19.26 2.84
C THR A 309 -18.65 -18.07 2.39
N HIS A 310 -19.24 -18.11 1.20
CA HIS A 310 -20.04 -17.00 0.65
C HIS A 310 -21.54 -17.25 0.58
N ARG A 311 -22.09 -18.16 1.39
CA ARG A 311 -23.53 -18.11 1.68
C ARG A 311 -23.78 -16.87 2.53
N ARG A 312 -24.07 -15.72 1.88
CA ARG A 312 -24.84 -14.65 2.52
C ARG A 312 -25.98 -15.35 3.25
N GLN A 313 -26.07 -15.20 4.58
CA GLN A 313 -27.23 -15.67 5.30
C GLN A 313 -28.43 -15.05 4.61
N ARG A 314 -29.17 -15.86 3.85
CA ARG A 314 -30.43 -15.44 3.26
C ARG A 314 -31.35 -15.21 4.44
N ASN A 315 -31.49 -13.95 4.84
CA ASN A 315 -32.48 -13.57 5.81
C ASN A 315 -33.84 -13.91 5.18
N LEU A 316 -34.43 -15.03 5.62
CA LEU A 316 -35.64 -15.61 5.04
C LEU A 316 -36.76 -14.57 4.94
N ILE A 317 -36.82 -13.67 5.93
CA ILE A 317 -37.78 -12.57 6.02
C ILE A 317 -37.56 -11.54 4.89
N SER A 318 -36.32 -11.16 4.59
CA SER A 318 -36.04 -10.18 3.52
C SER A 318 -36.32 -10.78 2.15
N SER A 319 -36.03 -12.07 1.96
CA SER A 319 -36.33 -12.81 0.73
C SER A 319 -37.84 -12.94 0.50
N LEU A 320 -38.61 -13.26 1.55
CA LEU A 320 -40.07 -13.33 1.50
C LEU A 320 -40.69 -11.96 1.18
N ARG A 321 -40.20 -10.88 1.82
CA ARG A 321 -40.63 -9.51 1.56
C ARG A 321 -40.37 -9.09 0.11
N LEU A 322 -39.21 -9.45 -0.44
CA LEU A 322 -38.88 -9.15 -1.85
C LEU A 322 -39.82 -9.90 -2.80
N GLN A 323 -40.07 -11.18 -2.54
CA GLN A 323 -40.99 -11.99 -3.34
C GLN A 323 -42.43 -11.48 -3.27
N LEU A 324 -42.90 -11.07 -2.10
CA LEU A 324 -44.22 -10.48 -1.92
C LEU A 324 -44.35 -9.12 -2.64
N LYS A 325 -43.33 -8.26 -2.52
CA LYS A 325 -43.28 -6.99 -3.28
C LYS A 325 -43.29 -7.23 -4.78
N ALA A 326 -42.47 -8.15 -5.28
CA ALA A 326 -42.42 -8.48 -6.71
C ALA A 326 -43.78 -9.03 -7.21
N ARG A 327 -44.44 -9.89 -6.42
CA ARG A 327 -45.80 -10.38 -6.73
C ARG A 327 -46.84 -9.27 -6.72
N PHE A 328 -46.76 -8.34 -5.78
CA PHE A 328 -47.65 -7.18 -5.71
C PHE A 328 -47.48 -6.29 -6.94
N TRP A 329 -46.25 -5.90 -7.28
CA TRP A 329 -45.96 -5.08 -8.46
C TRP A 329 -46.35 -5.77 -9.78
N LYS A 330 -46.17 -7.09 -9.87
CA LYS A 330 -46.63 -7.87 -11.04
C LYS A 330 -48.15 -7.85 -11.17
N LYS A 331 -48.90 -7.97 -10.07
CA LYS A 331 -50.36 -7.87 -10.06
C LYS A 331 -50.84 -6.44 -10.34
N ALA A 332 -50.19 -5.43 -9.77
CA ALA A 332 -50.51 -4.02 -10.01
C ALA A 332 -50.27 -3.63 -11.47
N GLY A 333 -49.15 -4.05 -12.07
CA GLY A 333 -48.87 -3.84 -13.49
C GLY A 333 -49.86 -4.58 -14.40
N ALA A 334 -50.27 -5.80 -14.04
CA ALA A 334 -51.31 -6.52 -14.78
C ALA A 334 -52.68 -5.83 -14.69
N ALA A 335 -53.03 -5.26 -13.53
CA ALA A 335 -54.27 -4.51 -13.34
C ALA A 335 -54.25 -3.16 -14.09
N ALA A 336 -53.11 -2.46 -14.10
CA ALA A 336 -52.91 -1.23 -14.86
C ALA A 336 -53.04 -1.48 -16.37
N ASN A 337 -52.36 -2.51 -16.89
CA ASN A 337 -52.48 -2.92 -18.29
C ASN A 337 -53.91 -3.35 -18.67
N TRP A 338 -54.63 -3.98 -17.75
CA TRP A 338 -56.03 -4.35 -17.97
C TRP A 338 -56.94 -3.10 -17.99
N LEU A 339 -56.71 -2.13 -17.10
CA LEU A 339 -57.41 -0.85 -17.06
C LEU A 339 -57.15 -0.01 -18.32
N GLU A 340 -55.90 0.10 -18.79
CA GLU A 340 -55.56 0.79 -20.04
C GLU A 340 -56.29 0.17 -21.24
N LYS A 341 -56.31 -1.16 -21.35
CA LYS A 341 -57.06 -1.85 -22.43
C LYS A 341 -58.57 -1.64 -22.36
N ARG A 342 -59.13 -1.39 -21.17
CA ARG A 342 -60.58 -1.20 -20.98
C ARG A 342 -61.04 0.25 -21.12
N LEU A 343 -60.14 1.20 -20.86
CA LEU A 343 -60.42 2.63 -20.90
C LEU A 343 -60.09 3.29 -22.25
N GLY A 344 -59.63 2.53 -23.25
CA GLY A 344 -59.61 2.95 -24.65
C GLY A 344 -58.88 4.28 -24.88
N LYS A 345 -57.55 4.24 -24.83
CA LYS A 345 -56.73 5.14 -25.65
C LYS A 345 -56.06 4.34 -26.74
#